data_AF-A0A2W4JHP1-F1
#
_entry.id   AF-A0A2W4JHP1-F1
#
_cell.length_a   1.000
_cell.length_b   1.000
_cell.length_c   1.000
_cell.angle_alpha   90.00
_cell.angle_beta   90.00
_cell.angle_gamma   90.00
#
_symmetry.space_group_name_H-M   'P 1'
#
loop_
_entity.id
_entity.type
_entity.pdbx_description
1 polymer ?
#
loop_
_entity_poly.entity_id
_entity_poly.type
_entity_poly.pdbx_seq_one_letter_code
_entity_poly.pdbx_strand_id
1 'polypeptide(L)'
;MPEGFQASYPDSRKPEAAQARRPARSALRRKGSAGRSTRELRALAGSLGPCHPSVGTLRSRRLSALGVVTIRAEGVEEVLDLPDFERRVEAGEIDLFAEVRFPPLTGDRFVRVGEIESFRRLAPPRGIYFQSAFHFGRVPYLTLIVCLANLLLFFLQRAEGPVTVGTLVAYGAKAGPLIHDLGQLWRLLSANFVHVDLFHIGFNLFVIFHFGAAVENAYRHLDYLLILLASALGTTLASYATTDALTLGASGVAYGLLGSAVVFGLKYARWLPRRYRAVLGAAVLPTVGIFLYMGFTSEGIDNWGHLGGLLAGAAVTLPLTPRLWGATPSLRERIVRRVLPIGAVLAALTLGSLVAAQALPRFREVRDERLGLAFEIPRGWQLQRPGVYDNALPLHIRASFAVAVRAGVSDPDPFEAVRAWSEEELSRQLAEGTLERRVFGAIRPAKIGGMEGASRRLELLVEGVPTVLTAVFAARDDHLYSFISTRPVDLPAYDRVLERIAASIRPLDEEPAEAIPSRGDGSRER
;
A
#
# COMPACT_ATOMS: atom_id res chain seq x y z
N MET A 1 -6.45 38.90 -25.90
CA MET A 1 -7.78 39.27 -26.39
C MET A 1 -8.02 38.54 -27.70
N PRO A 2 -9.24 38.06 -28.01
CA PRO A 2 -10.52 38.44 -27.40
C PRO A 2 -11.03 37.39 -26.39
N GLU A 3 -11.51 37.86 -25.22
CA GLU A 3 -12.93 37.93 -24.80
C GLU A 3 -13.40 36.59 -24.18
N GLY A 4 -13.90 36.49 -22.96
CA GLY A 4 -14.38 37.47 -22.00
C GLY A 4 -15.53 36.79 -21.26
N PHE A 5 -15.36 36.42 -19.98
CA PHE A 5 -16.49 36.20 -19.07
C PHE A 5 -16.02 36.35 -17.61
N GLN A 6 -16.16 37.56 -17.10
CA GLN A 6 -16.14 37.87 -15.67
C GLN A 6 -17.57 37.75 -15.13
N ALA A 7 -17.72 37.10 -13.98
CA ALA A 7 -18.87 37.27 -13.12
C ALA A 7 -18.37 37.60 -11.70
N SER A 8 -18.89 38.69 -11.15
CA SER A 8 -18.48 39.30 -9.89
C SER A 8 -19.63 39.30 -8.87
N TYR A 9 -19.23 39.34 -7.59
CA TYR A 9 -19.93 39.76 -6.35
C TYR A 9 -20.81 38.76 -5.57
N PRO A 10 -21.02 38.95 -4.24
CA PRO A 10 -20.34 39.85 -3.29
C PRO A 10 -19.86 39.22 -1.95
N ASP A 11 -18.91 39.93 -1.35
CA ASP A 11 -18.48 39.88 0.05
C ASP A 11 -19.61 40.31 1.02
N SER A 12 -19.78 39.59 2.13
CA SER A 12 -20.61 40.04 3.25
C SER A 12 -20.04 39.59 4.61
N ARG A 13 -19.32 40.53 5.23
CA ARG A 13 -19.33 40.95 6.64
C ARG A 13 -19.72 39.93 7.73
N LYS A 14 -18.78 39.74 8.66
CA LYS A 14 -18.97 39.29 10.05
C LYS A 14 -20.03 40.12 10.80
N PRO A 15 -20.58 39.56 11.89
CA PRO A 15 -20.59 40.31 13.15
C PRO A 15 -20.05 39.52 14.35
N GLU A 16 -19.70 40.29 15.37
CA GLU A 16 -19.04 39.95 16.62
C GLU A 16 -19.91 39.20 17.65
N ALA A 17 -19.16 38.61 18.59
CA ALA A 17 -19.44 38.21 19.96
C ALA A 17 -20.78 38.60 20.61
N ALA A 18 -21.38 37.62 21.28
CA ALA A 18 -22.21 37.84 22.47
C ALA A 18 -21.91 36.78 23.54
N GLN A 19 -21.38 37.26 24.67
CA GLN A 19 -21.22 36.53 25.93
C GLN A 19 -22.60 36.28 26.56
N ALA A 20 -22.86 35.07 27.09
CA ALA A 20 -23.85 34.89 28.15
C ALA A 20 -23.62 33.61 28.98
N ARG A 21 -23.05 33.83 30.18
CA ARG A 21 -23.49 33.33 31.50
C ARG A 21 -23.70 31.83 31.72
N ARG A 22 -22.79 31.27 32.54
CA ARG A 22 -22.99 30.12 33.44
C ARG A 22 -24.22 30.32 34.37
N PRO A 23 -24.78 29.21 34.87
CA PRO A 23 -25.09 29.11 36.29
C PRO A 23 -24.30 27.99 36.97
N ALA A 24 -23.82 28.30 38.17
CA ALA A 24 -23.25 27.39 39.13
C ALA A 24 -24.33 26.82 40.06
N ARG A 25 -23.91 25.84 40.88
CA ARG A 25 -24.59 25.17 42.03
C ARG A 25 -25.31 23.88 41.64
N SER A 26 -25.19 22.77 42.37
CA SER A 26 -24.70 22.56 43.74
C SER A 26 -24.30 21.09 43.95
N ALA A 27 -23.27 20.90 44.76
CA ALA A 27 -22.90 19.63 45.35
C ALA A 27 -24.01 19.09 46.25
N LEU A 28 -24.26 17.77 46.18
CA LEU A 28 -24.75 17.01 47.32
C LEU A 28 -23.78 15.87 47.63
N ARG A 29 -23.33 15.90 48.87
CA ARG A 29 -22.31 15.06 49.49
C ARG A 29 -23.04 14.16 50.49
N ARG A 30 -22.96 12.84 50.32
CA ARG A 30 -23.14 11.80 51.37
C ARG A 30 -22.15 10.68 51.02
N LYS A 31 -20.93 10.64 51.57
CA LYS A 31 -20.48 10.11 52.88
C LYS A 31 -20.97 8.68 53.21
N GLY A 32 -20.00 7.77 53.30
CA GLY A 32 -19.99 6.51 54.06
C GLY A 32 -20.50 5.29 53.27
N SER A 33 -19.90 4.11 53.31
CA SER A 33 -18.71 3.62 54.04
C SER A 33 -18.38 2.21 53.55
N ALA A 34 -17.09 1.86 53.58
CA ALA A 34 -16.50 0.58 53.96
C ALA A 34 -16.93 -0.71 53.22
N GLY A 35 -15.91 -1.44 52.78
CA GLY A 35 -16.06 -2.67 52.03
C GLY A 35 -16.64 -3.83 52.84
N ARG A 36 -17.13 -4.81 52.10
CA ARG A 36 -17.11 -6.20 52.54
C ARG A 36 -16.57 -7.09 51.43
N SER A 37 -15.69 -7.95 51.89
CA SER A 37 -14.86 -8.91 51.20
C SER A 37 -15.66 -10.00 50.48
N THR A 38 -15.02 -10.56 49.47
CA THR A 38 -15.30 -11.75 48.64
C THR A 38 -15.50 -13.07 49.41
N ARG A 39 -16.07 -13.05 50.62
CA ARG A 39 -16.26 -14.24 51.47
C ARG A 39 -17.71 -14.54 51.87
N GLU A 40 -18.69 -13.70 51.52
CA GLU A 40 -20.12 -13.93 51.83
C GLU A 40 -20.95 -14.52 50.66
N LEU A 41 -20.36 -14.76 49.48
CA LEU A 41 -21.04 -15.43 48.35
C LEU A 41 -20.80 -16.94 48.27
N ARG A 42 -20.14 -17.55 49.27
CA ARG A 42 -19.86 -19.00 49.32
C ARG A 42 -20.64 -19.77 50.39
N ALA A 43 -21.68 -19.17 50.98
CA ALA A 43 -22.54 -19.81 52.00
C ALA A 43 -24.00 -19.96 51.56
N LEU A 44 -24.25 -20.17 50.26
CA LEU A 44 -25.55 -20.62 49.72
C LEU A 44 -25.39 -21.78 48.73
N ALA A 45 -24.26 -22.49 48.82
CA ALA A 45 -24.00 -23.74 48.14
C ALA A 45 -23.98 -24.86 49.19
N GLY A 46 -25.16 -25.37 49.55
CA GLY A 46 -25.25 -26.39 50.59
C GLY A 46 -26.67 -26.86 50.90
N SER A 47 -27.44 -27.31 49.91
CA SER A 47 -28.47 -28.35 50.08
C SER A 47 -29.14 -28.68 48.75
N LEU A 48 -28.54 -29.56 47.94
CA LEU A 48 -29.26 -30.28 46.90
C LEU A 48 -28.80 -31.74 46.91
N GLY A 49 -29.59 -32.57 47.61
CA GLY A 49 -29.65 -34.01 47.35
C GLY A 49 -30.43 -34.28 46.05
N PRO A 50 -30.36 -35.50 45.51
CA PRO A 50 -30.77 -35.78 44.14
C PRO A 50 -32.31 -35.87 44.04
N CYS A 51 -32.92 -35.01 43.23
CA CYS A 51 -34.31 -35.18 42.81
C CYS A 51 -34.38 -35.54 41.32
N HIS A 52 -35.06 -36.65 41.08
CA HIS A 52 -35.41 -37.22 39.78
C HIS A 52 -36.13 -36.24 38.84
N PRO A 53 -36.11 -36.51 37.52
CA PRO A 53 -36.69 -35.65 36.49
C PRO A 53 -38.15 -36.04 36.22
N SER A 54 -39.13 -35.18 36.52
CA SER A 54 -40.51 -35.39 36.02
C SER A 54 -41.43 -34.17 36.17
N VAL A 55 -41.05 -33.01 35.63
CA VAL A 55 -42.05 -31.94 35.34
C VAL A 55 -41.70 -31.26 34.01
N GLY A 56 -41.62 -32.06 32.92
CA GLY A 56 -41.22 -31.56 31.60
C GLY A 56 -42.08 -32.01 30.42
N THR A 57 -43.10 -32.86 30.62
CA THR A 57 -43.70 -33.61 29.51
C THR A 57 -45.21 -33.46 29.33
N LEU A 58 -45.87 -32.55 30.07
CA LEU A 58 -47.33 -32.35 29.95
C LEU A 58 -47.77 -30.97 29.45
N ARG A 59 -46.85 -30.03 29.20
CA ARG A 59 -47.18 -28.73 28.58
C ARG A 59 -46.92 -28.63 27.08
N SER A 60 -46.21 -29.58 26.46
CA SER A 60 -45.85 -29.52 25.04
C SER A 60 -46.89 -30.11 24.08
N ARG A 61 -47.89 -30.87 24.56
CA ARG A 61 -48.85 -31.58 23.69
C ARG A 61 -50.17 -30.84 23.38
N ARG A 62 -50.42 -29.65 23.94
CA ARG A 62 -51.62 -28.83 23.63
C ARG A 62 -51.36 -27.56 22.83
N LEU A 63 -50.10 -27.25 22.48
CA LEU A 63 -49.75 -26.06 21.69
C LEU A 63 -49.48 -26.35 20.20
N SER A 64 -49.42 -27.62 19.79
CA SER A 64 -49.14 -28.01 18.40
C SER A 64 -50.26 -27.69 17.41
N ALA A 65 -51.48 -27.42 17.87
CA ALA A 65 -52.63 -27.08 17.02
C ALA A 65 -52.80 -25.57 16.76
N LEU A 66 -52.00 -24.71 17.40
CA LEU A 66 -52.04 -23.23 17.28
C LEU A 66 -50.70 -22.63 16.81
N GLY A 67 -49.73 -23.50 16.48
CA GLY A 67 -48.31 -23.18 16.44
C GLY A 67 -47.77 -22.86 15.06
N VAL A 68 -48.46 -22.05 14.27
CA VAL A 68 -47.97 -21.60 12.96
C VAL A 68 -47.55 -20.15 13.03
N VAL A 69 -46.29 -19.89 12.71
CA VAL A 69 -45.66 -18.57 12.71
C VAL A 69 -45.43 -18.17 11.25
N THR A 70 -46.05 -17.09 10.80
CA THR A 70 -45.73 -16.51 9.48
C THR A 70 -44.60 -15.51 9.67
N ILE A 71 -43.44 -15.76 9.09
CA ILE A 71 -42.36 -14.79 9.03
C ILE A 71 -42.38 -14.10 7.68
N ARG A 72 -42.14 -12.79 7.69
CA ARG A 72 -41.92 -12.01 6.49
C ARG A 72 -40.48 -11.52 6.51
N ALA A 73 -39.65 -12.18 5.70
CA ALA A 73 -38.25 -11.86 5.55
C ALA A 73 -37.96 -11.64 4.06
N GLU A 74 -37.35 -10.51 3.71
CA GLU A 74 -36.92 -10.22 2.31
C GLU A 74 -38.08 -10.16 1.31
N GLY A 75 -39.29 -9.82 1.76
CA GLY A 75 -40.50 -9.75 0.91
C GLY A 75 -41.14 -11.11 0.63
N VAL A 76 -40.56 -12.20 1.16
CA VAL A 76 -41.12 -13.55 1.09
C VAL A 76 -41.78 -13.88 2.43
N GLU A 77 -43.02 -14.36 2.36
CA GLU A 77 -43.71 -14.93 3.52
C GLU A 77 -43.41 -16.42 3.61
N GLU A 78 -42.81 -16.83 4.71
CA GLU A 78 -42.52 -18.22 5.03
C GLU A 78 -43.36 -18.62 6.24
N VAL A 79 -43.97 -19.80 6.16
CA VAL A 79 -44.84 -20.33 7.21
C VAL A 79 -44.07 -21.44 7.92
N LEU A 80 -43.78 -21.22 9.20
CA LEU A 80 -43.01 -22.13 10.05
C LEU A 80 -43.88 -22.66 11.18
N ASP A 81 -43.58 -23.86 11.66
CA ASP A 81 -44.09 -24.27 12.95
C ASP A 81 -43.34 -23.52 14.08
N LEU A 82 -43.99 -23.38 15.24
CA LEU A 82 -43.43 -22.62 16.36
C LEU A 82 -42.08 -23.21 16.86
N PRO A 83 -41.92 -24.53 17.05
CA PRO A 83 -40.63 -25.10 17.45
C PRO A 83 -39.50 -24.82 16.44
N ASP A 84 -39.78 -24.88 15.14
CA ASP A 84 -38.81 -24.57 14.09
C ASP A 84 -38.46 -23.09 14.09
N PHE A 85 -39.46 -22.21 14.19
CA PHE A 85 -39.24 -20.78 14.37
C PHE A 85 -38.36 -20.49 15.60
N GLU A 86 -38.67 -21.06 16.77
CA GLU A 86 -37.91 -20.85 18.00
C GLU A 86 -36.46 -21.34 17.85
N ARG A 87 -36.25 -22.54 17.29
CA ARG A 87 -34.90 -23.05 16.98
C ARG A 87 -34.14 -22.13 16.05
N ARG A 88 -34.79 -21.61 15.01
CA ARG A 88 -34.16 -20.69 14.04
C ARG A 88 -33.85 -19.33 14.67
N VAL A 89 -34.66 -18.83 15.60
CA VAL A 89 -34.34 -17.63 16.40
C VAL A 89 -33.18 -17.89 17.37
N GLU A 90 -33.16 -19.03 18.07
CA GLU A 90 -32.07 -19.45 18.96
C GLU A 90 -30.74 -19.62 18.20
N ALA A 91 -30.81 -20.19 16.99
CA ALA A 91 -29.67 -20.32 16.08
C ALA A 91 -29.25 -18.98 15.43
N GLY A 92 -30.08 -17.93 15.56
CA GLY A 92 -29.87 -16.61 14.97
C GLY A 92 -30.07 -16.55 13.45
N GLU A 93 -30.83 -17.47 12.88
CA GLU A 93 -31.20 -17.50 11.45
C GLU A 93 -32.30 -16.49 11.12
N ILE A 94 -33.16 -16.18 12.08
CA ILE A 94 -34.21 -15.18 11.96
C ILE A 94 -33.73 -13.87 12.61
N ASP A 95 -33.64 -12.81 11.81
CA ASP A 95 -33.24 -11.46 12.25
C ASP A 95 -34.30 -10.88 13.23
N LEU A 96 -33.89 -10.21 14.30
CA LEU A 96 -34.82 -9.55 15.22
C LEU A 96 -35.62 -8.40 14.57
N PHE A 97 -35.13 -7.87 13.45
CA PHE A 97 -35.85 -6.91 12.62
C PHE A 97 -36.77 -7.57 11.59
N ALA A 98 -36.75 -8.90 11.46
CA ALA A 98 -37.73 -9.61 10.65
C ALA A 98 -39.14 -9.39 11.23
N GLU A 99 -40.11 -9.32 10.33
CA GLU A 99 -41.51 -9.20 10.71
C GLU A 99 -42.09 -10.59 10.93
N VAL A 100 -42.79 -10.77 12.03
CA VAL A 100 -43.46 -12.01 12.39
C VAL A 100 -44.92 -11.75 12.70
N ARG A 101 -45.78 -12.62 12.19
CA ARG A 101 -47.18 -12.72 12.58
C ARG A 101 -47.37 -14.07 13.26
N PHE A 102 -47.65 -14.02 14.55
CA PHE A 102 -48.03 -15.17 15.36
C PHE A 102 -49.36 -14.81 16.03
N PRO A 103 -50.50 -15.22 15.45
CA PRO A 103 -51.83 -14.77 15.88
C PRO A 103 -52.07 -14.78 17.40
N PRO A 104 -51.58 -15.78 18.18
CA PRO A 104 -51.72 -15.78 19.63
C PRO A 104 -51.04 -14.61 20.37
N LEU A 105 -50.00 -13.98 19.81
CA LEU A 105 -49.27 -12.86 20.42
C LEU A 105 -49.44 -11.54 19.67
N THR A 106 -49.54 -11.58 18.34
CA THR A 106 -49.53 -10.37 17.48
C THR A 106 -50.91 -10.03 16.90
N GLY A 107 -51.88 -10.94 17.01
CA GLY A 107 -53.10 -10.90 16.21
C GLY A 107 -52.77 -10.96 14.70
N ASP A 108 -53.52 -10.21 13.90
CA ASP A 108 -53.35 -10.20 12.44
C ASP A 108 -52.20 -9.31 11.93
N ARG A 109 -51.52 -8.62 12.84
CA ARG A 109 -50.44 -7.69 12.50
C ARG A 109 -49.09 -8.39 12.44
N PHE A 110 -48.27 -7.93 11.51
CA PHE A 110 -46.85 -8.22 11.52
C PHE A 110 -46.15 -7.29 12.53
N VAL A 111 -45.36 -7.88 13.41
CA VAL A 111 -44.60 -7.18 14.46
C VAL A 111 -43.15 -7.64 14.37
N ARG A 112 -42.18 -6.79 14.72
CA ARG A 112 -40.78 -7.22 14.68
C ARG A 112 -40.50 -8.29 15.74
N VAL A 113 -39.74 -9.31 15.40
CA VAL A 113 -39.36 -10.39 16.32
C VAL A 113 -38.74 -9.83 17.62
N GLY A 114 -37.93 -8.79 17.52
CA GLY A 114 -37.29 -8.12 18.66
C GLY A 114 -38.22 -7.29 19.56
N GLU A 115 -39.44 -6.99 19.13
CA GLU A 115 -40.45 -6.30 19.94
C GLU A 115 -41.24 -7.26 20.84
N ILE A 116 -41.26 -8.55 20.49
CA ILE A 116 -41.94 -9.60 21.27
C ILE A 116 -40.94 -10.16 22.29
N GLU A 117 -41.20 -9.92 23.58
CA GLU A 117 -40.24 -10.26 24.64
C GLU A 117 -39.91 -11.76 24.72
N SER A 118 -40.89 -12.65 24.50
CA SER A 118 -40.67 -14.10 24.49
C SER A 118 -39.70 -14.53 23.39
N PHE A 119 -39.84 -13.98 22.17
CA PHE A 119 -38.94 -14.30 21.06
C PHE A 119 -37.58 -13.62 21.18
N ARG A 120 -37.54 -12.38 21.70
CA ARG A 120 -36.28 -11.70 21.97
C ARG A 120 -35.41 -12.47 22.97
N ARG A 121 -36.00 -13.16 23.94
CA ARG A 121 -35.26 -13.95 24.94
C ARG A 121 -34.62 -15.22 24.36
N LEU A 122 -35.11 -15.71 23.22
CA LEU A 122 -34.53 -16.87 22.52
C LEU A 122 -33.22 -16.51 21.80
N ALA A 123 -33.10 -15.27 21.31
CA ALA A 123 -31.92 -14.85 20.59
C ALA A 123 -30.68 -14.75 21.51
N PRO A 124 -29.48 -15.15 21.03
CA PRO A 124 -28.27 -15.09 21.84
C PRO A 124 -27.94 -13.64 22.23
N PRO A 125 -27.73 -13.30 23.53
CA PRO A 125 -27.62 -11.92 24.02
C PRO A 125 -26.59 -11.05 23.28
N ARG A 126 -25.49 -11.67 22.82
CA ARG A 126 -24.43 -11.01 22.04
C ARG A 126 -24.90 -10.63 20.63
N GLY A 127 -25.69 -11.48 19.98
CA GLY A 127 -26.28 -11.20 18.66
C GLY A 127 -27.28 -10.06 18.72
N ILE A 128 -28.13 -10.04 19.76
CA ILE A 128 -29.09 -8.95 20.02
C ILE A 128 -28.37 -7.61 20.18
N TYR A 129 -27.33 -7.58 21.03
CA TYR A 129 -26.55 -6.37 21.24
C TYR A 129 -25.87 -5.92 19.95
N PHE A 130 -25.27 -6.84 19.20
CA PHE A 130 -24.61 -6.51 17.95
C PHE A 130 -25.58 -5.94 16.91
N GLN A 131 -26.72 -6.57 16.67
CA GLN A 131 -27.72 -6.11 15.71
C GLN A 131 -28.30 -4.73 16.08
N SER A 132 -28.55 -4.49 17.37
CA SER A 132 -29.11 -3.22 17.85
C SER A 132 -28.09 -2.08 17.91
N ALA A 133 -26.84 -2.36 18.31
CA ALA A 133 -25.81 -1.35 18.50
C ALA A 133 -24.94 -1.09 17.24
N PHE A 134 -25.03 -1.91 16.20
CA PHE A 134 -24.24 -1.74 14.98
C PHE A 134 -24.83 -0.65 14.08
N HIS A 135 -24.09 0.44 13.93
CA HIS A 135 -24.43 1.52 13.00
C HIS A 135 -23.19 2.31 12.54
N PHE A 136 -23.31 3.00 11.40
CA PHE A 136 -22.28 3.86 10.81
C PHE A 136 -22.34 5.32 11.31
N GLY A 137 -22.82 5.53 12.54
CA GLY A 137 -23.04 6.89 13.06
C GLY A 137 -21.81 7.56 13.65
N ARG A 138 -20.66 6.87 13.70
CA ARG A 138 -19.42 7.49 14.18
C ARG A 138 -18.66 8.09 13.01
N VAL A 139 -18.09 9.27 13.24
CA VAL A 139 -17.22 9.94 12.27
C VAL A 139 -15.99 9.04 12.02
N PRO A 140 -15.72 8.67 10.75
CA PRO A 140 -14.62 7.79 10.38
C PRO A 140 -13.31 8.62 10.29
N TYR A 141 -12.76 9.00 11.44
CA TYR A 141 -11.60 9.90 11.51
C TYR A 141 -10.38 9.39 10.74
N LEU A 142 -10.06 8.10 10.84
CA LEU A 142 -8.88 7.56 10.17
C LEU A 142 -9.07 7.52 8.65
N THR A 143 -10.27 7.17 8.19
CA THR A 143 -10.64 7.24 6.78
C THR A 143 -10.49 8.66 6.25
N LEU A 144 -11.03 9.65 6.98
CA LEU A 144 -10.92 11.06 6.63
C LEU A 144 -9.46 11.54 6.60
N ILE A 145 -8.64 11.15 7.57
CA ILE A 145 -7.21 11.48 7.61
C ILE A 145 -6.50 10.92 6.37
N VAL A 146 -6.76 9.66 5.99
CA VAL A 146 -6.18 9.06 4.78
C VAL A 146 -6.63 9.83 3.53
N CYS A 147 -7.92 10.15 3.40
CA CYS A 147 -8.43 10.92 2.27
C CYS A 147 -7.77 12.31 2.19
N LEU A 148 -7.68 13.02 3.32
CA LEU A 148 -7.08 14.35 3.40
C LEU A 148 -5.56 14.32 3.12
N ALA A 149 -4.84 13.30 3.59
CA ALA A 149 -3.42 13.14 3.30
C ALA A 149 -3.16 12.93 1.80
N ASN A 150 -4.00 12.14 1.14
CA ASN A 150 -3.95 11.93 -0.32
C ASN A 150 -4.26 13.22 -1.09
N LEU A 151 -5.30 13.96 -0.68
CA LEU A 151 -5.63 15.26 -1.30
C LEU A 151 -4.47 16.26 -1.12
N LEU A 152 -3.91 16.35 0.09
CA LEU A 152 -2.79 17.23 0.38
C LEU A 152 -1.60 16.93 -0.54
N LEU A 153 -1.17 15.66 -0.61
CA LEU A 153 -0.03 15.28 -1.45
C LEU A 153 -0.31 15.50 -2.94
N PHE A 154 -1.55 15.24 -3.40
CA PHE A 154 -1.94 15.50 -4.79
C PHE A 154 -1.86 16.99 -5.15
N PHE A 155 -2.35 17.89 -4.27
CA PHE A 155 -2.27 19.33 -4.53
C PHE A 155 -0.85 19.88 -4.38
N LEU A 156 -0.04 19.34 -3.46
CA LEU A 156 1.38 19.70 -3.37
C LEU A 156 2.13 19.32 -4.66
N GLN A 157 1.92 18.09 -5.15
CA GLN A 157 2.49 17.64 -6.42
C GLN A 157 2.07 18.54 -7.59
N ARG A 158 0.81 18.95 -7.64
CA ARG A 158 0.30 19.80 -8.74
C ARG A 158 0.83 21.23 -8.67
N ALA A 159 1.14 21.72 -7.48
CA ALA A 159 1.70 23.06 -7.28
C ALA A 159 3.14 23.20 -7.82
N GLU A 160 3.88 22.09 -7.97
CA GLU A 160 5.22 22.08 -8.54
C GLU A 160 5.26 22.15 -10.08
N GLY A 161 4.11 21.96 -10.76
CA GLY A 161 3.98 22.13 -12.20
C GLY A 161 3.38 20.91 -12.93
N PRO A 162 3.81 20.63 -14.17
CA PRO A 162 3.37 19.45 -14.91
C PRO A 162 3.74 18.15 -14.17
N VAL A 163 2.77 17.25 -14.03
CA VAL A 163 3.02 15.94 -13.43
C VAL A 163 3.74 15.08 -14.45
N THR A 164 5.05 14.91 -14.25
CA THR A 164 5.88 14.00 -15.04
C THR A 164 6.15 12.73 -14.24
N VAL A 165 6.69 11.71 -14.90
CA VAL A 165 7.16 10.51 -14.21
C VAL A 165 8.23 10.84 -13.15
N GLY A 166 9.05 11.87 -13.38
CA GLY A 166 10.02 12.34 -12.39
C GLY A 166 9.36 12.94 -11.16
N THR A 167 8.32 13.73 -11.36
CA THR A 167 7.49 14.25 -10.27
C THR A 167 6.86 13.12 -9.46
N LEU A 168 6.31 12.10 -10.13
CA LEU A 168 5.69 10.95 -9.46
C LEU A 168 6.70 10.18 -8.60
N VAL A 169 7.91 9.97 -9.11
CA VAL A 169 9.00 9.29 -8.39
C VAL A 169 9.56 10.16 -7.27
N ALA A 170 9.70 11.47 -7.46
CA ALA A 170 10.12 12.39 -6.41
C ALA A 170 9.15 12.36 -5.22
N TYR A 171 7.84 12.31 -5.49
CA TYR A 171 6.79 12.20 -4.47
C TYR A 171 6.63 10.80 -3.85
N GLY A 172 7.39 9.82 -4.33
CA GLY A 172 7.49 8.52 -3.67
C GLY A 172 6.76 7.38 -4.34
N ALA A 173 6.46 7.47 -5.64
CA ALA A 173 6.03 6.30 -6.41
C ALA A 173 7.05 5.14 -6.25
N LYS A 174 6.55 3.90 -6.24
CA LYS A 174 7.40 2.72 -6.16
C LYS A 174 8.13 2.57 -7.48
N ALA A 175 9.45 2.46 -7.41
CA ALA A 175 10.34 2.15 -8.52
C ALA A 175 11.34 1.08 -8.05
N GLY A 176 11.43 -0.03 -8.78
CA GLY A 176 12.27 -1.18 -8.41
C GLY A 176 13.71 -0.79 -8.09
N PRO A 177 14.46 -0.20 -9.03
CA PRO A 177 15.87 0.16 -8.84
C PRO A 177 16.11 1.09 -7.64
N LEU A 178 15.21 2.05 -7.36
CA LEU A 178 15.37 2.93 -6.19
C LEU A 178 15.19 2.19 -4.86
N ILE A 179 14.43 1.10 -4.84
CA ILE A 179 14.25 0.27 -3.65
C ILE A 179 15.46 -0.65 -3.45
N HIS A 180 15.89 -1.40 -4.47
CA HIS A 180 16.94 -2.40 -4.28
C HIS A 180 18.38 -1.88 -4.45
N ASP A 181 18.62 -0.87 -5.31
CA ASP A 181 19.96 -0.28 -5.48
C ASP A 181 20.24 0.73 -4.36
N LEU A 182 19.24 1.53 -3.99
CA LEU A 182 19.42 2.68 -3.08
C LEU A 182 18.81 2.47 -1.68
N GLY A 183 18.07 1.37 -1.44
CA GLY A 183 17.48 1.07 -0.14
C GLY A 183 16.30 1.97 0.24
N GLN A 184 15.60 2.59 -0.73
CA GLN A 184 14.49 3.52 -0.46
C GLN A 184 13.18 2.78 -0.07
N LEU A 185 13.21 2.00 1.02
CA LEU A 185 12.10 1.18 1.51
C LEU A 185 10.83 1.98 1.84
N TRP A 186 10.97 3.28 2.15
CA TRP A 186 9.85 4.19 2.40
C TRP A 186 8.88 4.28 1.21
N ARG A 187 9.35 4.00 -0.02
CA ARG A 187 8.54 3.92 -1.23
C ARG A 187 7.43 2.89 -1.17
N LEU A 188 7.60 1.84 -0.38
CA LEU A 188 6.58 0.82 -0.16
C LEU A 188 5.34 1.38 0.54
N LEU A 189 5.47 2.49 1.27
CA LEU A 189 4.33 3.17 1.88
C LEU A 189 3.93 4.41 1.08
N SER A 190 4.88 5.28 0.73
CA SER A 190 4.57 6.56 0.07
C SER A 190 3.89 6.40 -1.28
N ALA A 191 4.16 5.33 -2.03
CA ALA A 191 3.55 5.08 -3.34
C ALA A 191 2.01 5.09 -3.27
N ASN A 192 1.44 4.65 -2.14
CA ASN A 192 0.00 4.61 -1.91
C ASN A 192 -0.66 5.99 -1.80
N PHE A 193 0.13 7.08 -1.80
CA PHE A 193 -0.37 8.45 -1.69
C PHE A 193 -0.18 9.28 -2.97
N VAL A 194 0.59 8.78 -3.92
CA VAL A 194 0.93 9.48 -5.17
C VAL A 194 -0.15 9.18 -6.21
N HIS A 195 -0.65 10.19 -6.92
CA HIS A 195 -1.67 10.02 -7.95
C HIS A 195 -1.27 10.77 -9.23
N VAL A 196 -1.59 10.24 -10.40
CA VAL A 196 -1.20 10.83 -11.69
C VAL A 196 -2.18 11.91 -12.16
N ASP A 197 -3.47 11.76 -11.86
CA ASP A 197 -4.52 12.66 -12.33
C ASP A 197 -5.71 12.74 -11.36
N LEU A 198 -6.64 13.66 -11.64
CA LEU A 198 -7.79 13.95 -10.80
C LEU A 198 -8.81 12.80 -10.77
N PHE A 199 -9.01 12.09 -11.88
CA PHE A 199 -9.94 10.97 -11.93
C PHE A 199 -9.41 9.80 -11.09
N HIS A 200 -8.11 9.51 -11.20
CA HIS A 200 -7.45 8.47 -10.42
C HIS A 200 -7.58 8.71 -8.92
N ILE A 201 -7.26 9.91 -8.41
CA ILE A 201 -7.46 10.21 -6.98
C ILE A 201 -8.95 10.24 -6.61
N GLY A 202 -9.81 10.84 -7.44
CA GLY A 202 -11.24 10.93 -7.16
C GLY A 202 -11.89 9.56 -6.96
N PHE A 203 -11.59 8.61 -7.86
CA PHE A 203 -12.08 7.24 -7.76
C PHE A 203 -11.53 6.52 -6.52
N ASN A 204 -10.22 6.61 -6.26
CA ASN A 204 -9.63 5.97 -5.08
C ASN A 204 -10.23 6.50 -3.78
N LEU A 205 -10.39 7.82 -3.66
CA LEU A 205 -10.97 8.43 -2.46
C LEU A 205 -12.45 8.11 -2.31
N PHE A 206 -13.20 7.99 -3.41
CA PHE A 206 -14.59 7.53 -3.35
C PHE A 206 -14.69 6.13 -2.73
N VAL A 207 -13.89 5.16 -3.23
CA VAL A 207 -13.91 3.78 -2.72
C VAL A 207 -13.40 3.72 -1.27
N ILE A 208 -12.29 4.41 -0.98
CA ILE A 208 -11.71 4.46 0.38
C ILE A 208 -12.69 5.10 1.36
N PHE A 209 -13.35 6.20 0.98
CA PHE A 209 -14.33 6.83 1.86
C PHE A 209 -15.52 5.90 2.11
N HIS A 210 -16.08 5.31 1.05
CA HIS A 210 -17.28 4.48 1.14
C HIS A 210 -17.04 3.20 1.97
N PHE A 211 -16.05 2.40 1.59
CA PHE A 211 -15.76 1.13 2.27
C PHE A 211 -14.91 1.34 3.53
N GLY A 212 -13.98 2.30 3.53
CA GLY A 212 -13.17 2.62 4.70
C GLY A 212 -14.01 3.12 5.86
N ALA A 213 -14.99 3.99 5.62
CA ALA A 213 -15.89 4.43 6.68
C ALA A 213 -16.70 3.28 7.28
N ALA A 214 -17.15 2.34 6.45
CA ALA A 214 -17.88 1.15 6.89
C ALA A 214 -16.98 0.21 7.73
N VAL A 215 -15.76 -0.07 7.26
CA VAL A 215 -14.79 -0.93 7.95
C VAL A 215 -14.28 -0.28 9.25
N GLU A 216 -14.01 1.02 9.27
CA GLU A 216 -13.68 1.77 10.49
C GLU A 216 -14.85 1.77 11.48
N ASN A 217 -16.09 1.79 10.97
CA ASN A 217 -17.28 1.60 11.80
C ASN A 217 -17.55 0.13 12.21
N ALA A 218 -16.84 -0.84 11.66
CA ALA A 218 -16.91 -2.23 12.10
C ALA A 218 -15.86 -2.56 13.18
N TYR A 219 -14.68 -1.94 13.07
CA TYR A 219 -13.51 -2.27 13.86
C TYR A 219 -13.08 -1.17 14.85
N ARG A 220 -12.11 -1.47 15.71
CA ARG A 220 -11.45 -0.46 16.55
C ARG A 220 -10.39 0.26 15.73
N HIS A 221 -10.02 1.48 16.12
CA HIS A 221 -9.03 2.30 15.39
C HIS A 221 -7.72 1.59 15.07
N LEU A 222 -7.13 0.87 16.05
CA LEU A 222 -5.90 0.11 15.80
C LEU A 222 -6.12 -1.04 14.80
N ASP A 223 -7.24 -1.75 14.91
CA ASP A 223 -7.57 -2.87 14.02
C ASP A 223 -7.76 -2.35 12.58
N TYR A 224 -8.39 -1.19 12.40
CA TYR A 224 -8.53 -0.50 11.11
C TYR A 224 -7.19 0.00 10.54
N LEU A 225 -6.34 0.60 11.39
CA LEU A 225 -5.01 1.04 10.97
C LEU A 225 -4.15 -0.13 10.46
N LEU A 226 -4.26 -1.30 11.09
CA LEU A 226 -3.56 -2.51 10.64
C LEU A 226 -4.09 -3.03 9.31
N ILE A 227 -5.40 -2.92 9.05
CA ILE A 227 -5.98 -3.20 7.73
C ILE A 227 -5.37 -2.26 6.69
N LEU A 228 -5.42 -0.95 6.90
CA LEU A 228 -4.84 0.03 5.98
C LEU A 228 -3.36 -0.23 5.68
N LEU A 229 -2.56 -0.47 6.72
CA LEU A 229 -1.12 -0.69 6.60
C LEU A 229 -0.81 -2.00 5.87
N ALA A 230 -1.51 -3.09 6.21
CA ALA A 230 -1.33 -4.37 5.52
C ALA A 230 -1.73 -4.29 4.05
N SER A 231 -2.82 -3.58 3.74
CA SER A 231 -3.25 -3.36 2.36
C SER A 231 -2.25 -2.54 1.57
N ALA A 232 -1.73 -1.44 2.14
CA ALA A 232 -0.71 -0.61 1.51
C ALA A 232 0.59 -1.39 1.22
N LEU A 233 1.07 -2.15 2.20
CA LEU A 233 2.28 -2.96 2.06
C LEU A 233 2.06 -4.17 1.14
N GLY A 234 0.94 -4.89 1.28
CA GLY A 234 0.60 -6.01 0.41
C GLY A 234 0.55 -5.59 -1.06
N THR A 235 0.03 -4.39 -1.32
CA THR A 235 0.02 -3.79 -2.66
C THR A 235 1.42 -3.60 -3.21
N THR A 236 2.26 -2.83 -2.51
CA THR A 236 3.57 -2.45 -3.06
C THR A 236 4.57 -3.60 -3.03
N LEU A 237 4.44 -4.55 -2.11
CA LEU A 237 5.29 -5.75 -2.08
C LEU A 237 4.93 -6.74 -3.18
N ALA A 238 3.63 -6.99 -3.42
CA ALA A 238 3.20 -7.84 -4.53
C ALA A 238 3.63 -7.24 -5.88
N SER A 239 3.43 -5.94 -6.05
CA SER A 239 3.93 -5.20 -7.21
C SER A 239 5.46 -5.31 -7.35
N TYR A 240 6.19 -5.03 -6.27
CA TYR A 240 7.66 -5.08 -6.27
C TYR A 240 8.20 -6.46 -6.65
N ALA A 241 7.52 -7.54 -6.25
CA ALA A 241 7.93 -8.89 -6.57
C ALA A 241 7.59 -9.34 -8.01
N THR A 242 6.69 -8.63 -8.71
CA THR A 242 6.10 -9.10 -9.98
C THR A 242 6.30 -8.17 -11.15
N THR A 243 6.63 -6.90 -10.92
CA THR A 243 6.82 -5.90 -11.99
C THR A 243 7.88 -4.87 -11.65
N ASP A 244 8.66 -4.48 -12.66
CA ASP A 244 9.59 -3.34 -12.58
C ASP A 244 8.92 -2.00 -12.90
N ALA A 245 7.67 -2.03 -13.39
CA ALA A 245 6.89 -0.83 -13.66
C ALA A 245 6.68 0.00 -12.39
N LEU A 246 6.44 1.29 -12.62
CA LEU A 246 6.10 2.24 -11.56
C LEU A 246 4.72 1.93 -11.00
N THR A 247 4.62 1.98 -9.68
CA THR A 247 3.37 1.76 -8.96
C THR A 247 3.07 2.92 -8.05
N LEU A 248 1.84 3.40 -8.11
CA LEU A 248 1.35 4.54 -7.34
C LEU A 248 -0.17 4.46 -7.19
N GLY A 249 -0.69 5.22 -6.24
CA GLY A 249 -2.12 5.37 -6.00
C GLY A 249 -2.61 4.56 -4.81
N ALA A 250 -3.69 5.03 -4.20
CA ALA A 250 -4.29 4.40 -3.02
C ALA A 250 -5.21 3.23 -3.38
N SER A 251 -5.30 2.83 -4.66
CA SER A 251 -6.24 1.80 -5.12
C SER A 251 -6.01 0.46 -4.42
N GLY A 252 -4.75 0.05 -4.19
CA GLY A 252 -4.45 -1.19 -3.47
C GLY A 252 -4.94 -1.18 -2.01
N VAL A 253 -4.91 -0.02 -1.35
CA VAL A 253 -5.56 0.18 -0.04
C VAL A 253 -7.07 0.02 -0.16
N ALA A 254 -7.68 0.57 -1.22
CA ALA A 254 -9.10 0.42 -1.50
C ALA A 254 -9.50 -1.06 -1.71
N TYR A 255 -8.72 -1.81 -2.48
CA TYR A 255 -8.89 -3.26 -2.64
C TYR A 255 -8.77 -4.02 -1.32
N GLY A 256 -7.81 -3.65 -0.48
CA GLY A 256 -7.71 -4.26 0.84
C GLY A 256 -8.87 -3.95 1.77
N LEU A 257 -9.47 -2.76 1.67
CA LEU A 257 -10.72 -2.42 2.36
C LEU A 257 -11.90 -3.27 1.84
N LEU A 258 -11.99 -3.51 0.53
CA LEU A 258 -12.98 -4.43 -0.05
C LEU A 258 -12.78 -5.86 0.47
N GLY A 259 -11.55 -6.35 0.52
CA GLY A 259 -11.21 -7.66 1.08
C GLY A 259 -11.60 -7.76 2.56
N SER A 260 -11.31 -6.72 3.34
CA SER A 260 -11.72 -6.63 4.75
C SER A 260 -13.24 -6.62 4.90
N ALA A 261 -13.96 -5.87 4.07
CA ALA A 261 -15.41 -5.79 4.06
C ALA A 261 -16.07 -7.15 3.77
N VAL A 262 -15.54 -7.89 2.78
CA VAL A 262 -15.97 -9.26 2.45
C VAL A 262 -15.73 -10.19 3.65
N VAL A 263 -14.51 -10.22 4.20
CA VAL A 263 -14.16 -11.11 5.32
C VAL A 263 -15.02 -10.82 6.55
N PHE A 264 -15.20 -9.55 6.91
CA PHE A 264 -16.07 -9.16 8.02
C PHE A 264 -17.51 -9.62 7.79
N GLY A 265 -18.03 -9.33 6.60
CA GLY A 265 -19.39 -9.68 6.24
C GLY A 265 -19.66 -11.18 6.23
N LEU A 266 -18.71 -12.00 5.78
CA LEU A 266 -18.82 -13.46 5.83
C LEU A 266 -18.73 -13.99 7.26
N LYS A 267 -17.79 -13.50 8.05
CA LYS A 267 -17.55 -13.94 9.43
C LYS A 267 -18.71 -13.60 10.38
N TYR A 268 -19.38 -12.48 10.13
CA TYR A 268 -20.45 -11.96 10.98
C TYR A 268 -21.80 -11.88 10.28
N ALA A 269 -21.97 -12.55 9.13
CA ALA A 269 -23.17 -12.50 8.28
C ALA A 269 -24.48 -12.67 9.07
N ARG A 270 -24.48 -13.62 10.00
CA ARG A 270 -25.61 -13.97 10.86
C ARG A 270 -26.10 -12.80 11.72
N TRP A 271 -25.19 -11.96 12.22
CA TRP A 271 -25.53 -10.87 13.13
C TRP A 271 -25.51 -9.50 12.48
N LEU A 272 -25.00 -9.38 11.25
CA LEU A 272 -24.92 -8.10 10.57
C LEU A 272 -26.30 -7.66 10.03
N PRO A 273 -26.82 -6.48 10.43
CA PRO A 273 -28.11 -6.00 9.94
C PRO A 273 -28.12 -5.90 8.41
N ARG A 274 -29.23 -6.33 7.79
CA ARG A 274 -29.39 -6.42 6.33
C ARG A 274 -28.94 -5.16 5.58
N ARG A 275 -29.32 -3.97 6.06
CA ARG A 275 -28.98 -2.67 5.45
C ARG A 275 -27.47 -2.40 5.27
N TYR A 276 -26.60 -3.10 6.01
CA TYR A 276 -25.15 -2.93 5.92
C TYR A 276 -24.46 -4.00 5.09
N ARG A 277 -25.16 -5.09 4.72
CA ARG A 277 -24.58 -6.23 3.99
C ARG A 277 -24.11 -5.85 2.58
N ALA A 278 -24.68 -4.81 1.98
CA ALA A 278 -24.24 -4.29 0.68
C ALA A 278 -22.81 -3.74 0.70
N VAL A 279 -22.36 -3.20 1.85
CA VAL A 279 -21.04 -2.56 2.00
C VAL A 279 -20.08 -3.42 2.86
N LEU A 280 -20.62 -4.34 3.66
CA LEU A 280 -19.88 -5.25 4.53
C LEU A 280 -20.43 -6.68 4.38
N GLY A 281 -20.10 -7.39 3.30
CA GLY A 281 -20.80 -8.62 2.97
C GLY A 281 -20.30 -9.33 1.73
N ALA A 282 -20.87 -10.50 1.47
CA ALA A 282 -20.71 -11.19 0.20
C ALA A 282 -21.19 -10.34 -1.00
N ALA A 283 -22.12 -9.41 -0.79
CA ALA A 283 -22.59 -8.46 -1.82
C ALA A 283 -21.50 -7.48 -2.30
N VAL A 284 -20.34 -7.43 -1.65
CA VAL A 284 -19.16 -6.67 -2.10
C VAL A 284 -18.39 -7.44 -3.20
N LEU A 285 -18.53 -8.77 -3.29
CA LEU A 285 -17.81 -9.60 -4.27
C LEU A 285 -18.04 -9.17 -5.74
N PRO A 286 -19.26 -8.83 -6.18
CA PRO A 286 -19.46 -8.27 -7.52
C PRO A 286 -18.67 -6.98 -7.76
N THR A 287 -18.55 -6.09 -6.75
CA THR A 287 -17.75 -4.86 -6.86
C THR A 287 -16.27 -5.21 -7.03
N VAL A 288 -15.76 -6.16 -6.25
CA VAL A 288 -14.38 -6.68 -6.41
C VAL A 288 -14.17 -7.23 -7.82
N GLY A 289 -15.10 -8.05 -8.32
CA GLY A 289 -15.03 -8.63 -9.66
C GLY A 289 -15.01 -7.57 -10.76
N ILE A 290 -15.89 -6.56 -10.67
CA ILE A 290 -15.94 -5.45 -11.63
C ILE A 290 -14.64 -4.65 -11.61
N PHE A 291 -14.12 -4.30 -10.43
CA PHE A 291 -12.89 -3.51 -10.33
C PHE A 291 -11.68 -4.27 -10.86
N LEU A 292 -11.56 -5.57 -10.54
CA LEU A 292 -10.51 -6.42 -11.12
C LEU A 292 -10.66 -6.50 -12.64
N TYR A 293 -11.87 -6.70 -13.15
CA TYR A 293 -12.12 -6.72 -14.60
C TYR A 293 -11.71 -5.41 -15.28
N MET A 294 -12.09 -4.27 -14.71
CA MET A 294 -11.67 -2.95 -15.19
C MET A 294 -10.15 -2.80 -15.16
N GLY A 295 -9.49 -3.27 -14.11
CA GLY A 295 -8.03 -3.25 -14.01
C GLY A 295 -7.33 -4.14 -15.05
N PHE A 296 -7.84 -5.36 -15.29
CA PHE A 296 -7.30 -6.26 -16.29
C PHE A 296 -7.51 -5.80 -17.74
N THR A 297 -8.52 -4.95 -17.97
CA THR A 297 -8.86 -4.42 -19.31
C THR A 297 -8.28 -3.03 -19.57
N SER A 298 -7.59 -2.44 -18.61
CA SER A 298 -7.00 -1.10 -18.73
C SER A 298 -5.47 -1.17 -18.75
N GLU A 299 -4.85 -0.44 -19.68
CA GLU A 299 -3.40 -0.31 -19.74
C GLU A 299 -2.85 0.50 -18.56
N GLY A 300 -1.63 0.19 -18.11
CA GLY A 300 -0.96 0.92 -17.03
C GLY A 300 -1.51 0.64 -15.62
N ILE A 301 -2.38 -0.36 -15.45
CA ILE A 301 -2.91 -0.75 -14.14
C ILE A 301 -2.10 -1.88 -13.51
N ASP A 302 -1.68 -1.67 -12.27
CA ASP A 302 -0.97 -2.66 -11.47
C ASP A 302 -1.91 -3.67 -10.79
N ASN A 303 -2.35 -4.67 -11.55
CA ASN A 303 -3.25 -5.72 -11.08
C ASN A 303 -2.63 -6.62 -10.00
N TRP A 304 -1.30 -6.82 -10.03
CA TRP A 304 -0.60 -7.57 -8.97
C TRP A 304 -0.63 -6.79 -7.66
N GLY A 305 -0.45 -5.48 -7.71
CA GLY A 305 -0.64 -4.60 -6.57
C GLY A 305 -2.08 -4.66 -6.04
N HIS A 306 -3.09 -4.60 -6.91
CA HIS A 306 -4.49 -4.69 -6.49
C HIS A 306 -4.81 -6.02 -5.79
N LEU A 307 -4.35 -7.12 -6.36
CA LEU A 307 -4.51 -8.45 -5.77
C LEU A 307 -3.76 -8.57 -4.43
N GLY A 308 -2.54 -8.05 -4.35
CA GLY A 308 -1.75 -8.02 -3.12
C GLY A 308 -2.44 -7.24 -1.99
N GLY A 309 -2.99 -6.07 -2.30
CA GLY A 309 -3.76 -5.25 -1.37
C GLY A 309 -5.04 -5.96 -0.89
N LEU A 310 -5.81 -6.54 -1.81
CA LEU A 310 -7.02 -7.31 -1.54
C LEU A 310 -6.76 -8.47 -0.58
N LEU A 311 -5.76 -9.30 -0.90
CA LEU A 311 -5.42 -10.49 -0.11
C LEU A 311 -4.82 -10.13 1.24
N ALA A 312 -3.94 -9.13 1.31
CA ALA A 312 -3.35 -8.70 2.58
C ALA A 312 -4.40 -8.09 3.52
N GLY A 313 -5.31 -7.25 2.99
CA GLY A 313 -6.44 -6.70 3.73
C GLY A 313 -7.40 -7.79 4.24
N ALA A 314 -7.73 -8.78 3.41
CA ALA A 314 -8.53 -9.93 3.80
C ALA A 314 -7.82 -10.77 4.89
N ALA A 315 -6.55 -11.12 4.68
CA ALA A 315 -5.78 -11.97 5.57
C ALA A 315 -5.62 -11.36 6.97
N VAL A 316 -5.26 -10.07 7.06
CA VAL A 316 -5.12 -9.38 8.35
C VAL A 316 -6.46 -9.24 9.08
N THR A 317 -7.57 -9.24 8.34
CA THR A 317 -8.94 -9.14 8.89
C THR A 317 -9.41 -10.44 9.55
N LEU A 318 -8.98 -11.61 9.08
CA LEU A 318 -9.39 -12.92 9.60
C LEU A 318 -9.31 -13.06 11.13
N PRO A 319 -8.19 -12.75 11.81
CA PRO A 319 -8.09 -12.85 13.26
C PRO A 319 -8.81 -11.72 14.02
N LEU A 320 -9.16 -10.61 13.35
CA LEU A 320 -9.76 -9.44 13.98
C LEU A 320 -11.21 -9.69 14.39
N THR A 321 -11.66 -8.94 15.41
CA THR A 321 -13.04 -9.03 15.94
C THR A 321 -13.70 -7.65 15.96
N PRO A 322 -15.01 -7.56 15.68
CA PRO A 322 -15.74 -6.31 15.65
C PRO A 322 -15.61 -5.58 16.98
N ARG A 323 -15.67 -4.26 16.93
CA ARG A 323 -15.60 -3.43 18.15
C ARG A 323 -16.71 -3.73 19.15
N LEU A 324 -17.89 -4.13 18.67
CA LEU A 324 -19.08 -4.43 19.47
C LEU A 324 -19.09 -5.86 20.03
N TRP A 325 -18.14 -6.72 19.63
CA TRP A 325 -18.02 -8.07 20.16
C TRP A 325 -17.25 -8.03 21.50
N GLY A 326 -17.89 -8.52 22.56
CA GLY A 326 -17.57 -8.20 23.98
C GLY A 326 -16.25 -8.73 24.57
N ALA A 327 -15.97 -8.19 25.77
CA ALA A 327 -14.77 -8.21 26.62
C ALA A 327 -13.55 -7.45 26.06
N THR A 328 -13.09 -6.42 26.77
CA THR A 328 -11.75 -5.87 26.59
C THR A 328 -10.75 -6.99 26.86
N PRO A 329 -10.03 -7.50 25.84
CA PRO A 329 -9.12 -8.61 26.06
C PRO A 329 -8.03 -8.14 27.04
N SER A 330 -7.52 -9.06 27.85
CA SER A 330 -6.33 -8.80 28.66
C SER A 330 -5.18 -8.32 27.76
N LEU A 331 -4.18 -7.61 28.31
CA LEU A 331 -3.03 -7.14 27.52
C LEU A 331 -2.35 -8.28 26.75
N ARG A 332 -2.24 -9.46 27.37
CA ARG A 332 -1.72 -10.70 26.77
C ARG A 332 -2.57 -11.19 25.61
N GLU A 333 -3.89 -11.22 25.74
CA GLU A 333 -4.79 -11.61 24.64
C GLU A 333 -4.81 -10.58 23.51
N ARG A 334 -4.65 -9.28 23.82
CA ARG A 334 -4.48 -8.24 22.79
C ARG A 334 -3.21 -8.48 21.97
N ILE A 335 -2.09 -8.79 22.62
CA ILE A 335 -0.82 -9.09 21.94
C ILE A 335 -0.94 -10.38 21.11
N VAL A 336 -1.47 -11.46 21.70
CA VAL A 336 -1.57 -12.77 21.01
C VAL A 336 -2.59 -12.76 19.87
N ARG A 337 -3.76 -12.12 20.03
CA ARG A 337 -4.81 -12.09 18.98
C ARG A 337 -4.60 -11.01 17.92
N ARG A 338 -3.87 -9.92 18.23
CA ARG A 338 -3.73 -8.77 17.30
C ARG A 338 -2.30 -8.59 16.83
N VAL A 339 -1.30 -8.67 17.70
CA VAL A 339 0.08 -8.32 17.33
C VAL A 339 0.80 -9.50 16.68
N LEU A 340 0.58 -10.73 17.16
CA LEU A 340 1.30 -11.91 16.66
C LEU A 340 0.93 -12.32 15.23
N PRO A 341 -0.36 -12.53 14.85
CA PRO A 341 -0.71 -12.92 13.49
C PRO A 341 -0.50 -11.77 12.49
N ILE A 342 -0.68 -10.53 12.93
CA ILE A 342 -0.48 -9.34 12.08
C ILE A 342 1.01 -9.07 11.89
N GLY A 343 1.80 -9.19 12.96
CA GLY A 343 3.25 -9.20 12.91
C GLY A 343 3.78 -10.34 12.06
N ALA A 344 3.16 -11.52 12.08
CA ALA A 344 3.54 -12.65 11.23
C ALA A 344 3.18 -12.43 9.76
N VAL A 345 2.02 -11.83 9.43
CA VAL A 345 1.66 -11.48 8.04
C VAL A 345 2.57 -10.37 7.52
N LEU A 346 2.77 -9.30 8.30
CA LEU A 346 3.68 -8.23 7.94
C LEU A 346 5.12 -8.73 7.85
N ALA A 347 5.58 -9.59 8.77
CA ALA A 347 6.89 -10.22 8.70
C ALA A 347 6.97 -11.20 7.53
N ALA A 348 5.95 -11.97 7.19
CA ALA A 348 5.99 -12.86 6.02
C ALA A 348 6.02 -12.08 4.71
N LEU A 349 5.29 -10.98 4.62
CA LEU A 349 5.33 -10.07 3.47
C LEU A 349 6.70 -9.37 3.39
N THR A 350 7.20 -8.85 4.51
CA THR A 350 8.49 -8.15 4.55
C THR A 350 9.65 -9.12 4.34
N LEU A 351 9.72 -10.22 5.10
CA LEU A 351 10.76 -11.26 5.03
C LEU A 351 10.68 -12.03 3.73
N GLY A 352 9.49 -12.32 3.18
CA GLY A 352 9.36 -12.96 1.87
C GLY A 352 9.89 -12.08 0.75
N SER A 353 9.60 -10.78 0.79
CA SER A 353 10.11 -9.81 -0.18
C SER A 353 11.59 -9.48 0.02
N LEU A 354 12.06 -9.46 1.27
CA LEU A 354 13.45 -9.24 1.63
C LEU A 354 14.30 -10.47 1.28
N VAL A 355 13.81 -11.68 1.53
CA VAL A 355 14.44 -12.94 1.13
C VAL A 355 14.44 -13.05 -0.39
N ALA A 356 13.36 -12.72 -1.10
CA ALA A 356 13.37 -12.66 -2.57
C ALA A 356 14.38 -11.63 -3.10
N ALA A 357 14.52 -10.46 -2.44
CA ALA A 357 15.48 -9.42 -2.80
C ALA A 357 16.93 -9.68 -2.34
N GLN A 358 17.16 -10.59 -1.38
CA GLN A 358 18.48 -10.89 -0.81
C GLN A 358 19.00 -12.30 -1.15
N ALA A 359 18.15 -13.23 -1.59
CA ALA A 359 18.54 -14.58 -2.02
C ALA A 359 19.35 -14.58 -3.32
N LEU A 360 19.43 -13.42 -3.97
CA LEU A 360 20.15 -13.19 -5.20
C LEU A 360 21.20 -12.08 -4.94
N PRO A 361 22.49 -12.28 -5.27
CA PRO A 361 23.48 -11.22 -5.11
C PRO A 361 23.02 -9.95 -5.83
N ARG A 362 22.97 -8.82 -5.13
CA ARG A 362 22.47 -7.53 -5.65
C ARG A 362 23.15 -7.11 -6.95
N PHE A 363 24.41 -7.52 -7.09
CA PHE A 363 25.21 -7.34 -8.28
C PHE A 363 25.38 -8.67 -9.00
N ARG A 364 25.42 -8.60 -10.33
CA ARG A 364 25.88 -9.69 -11.19
C ARG A 364 27.19 -9.28 -11.82
N GLU A 365 28.07 -10.25 -11.96
CA GLU A 365 29.26 -10.09 -12.78
C GLU A 365 28.86 -10.09 -14.26
N VAL A 366 29.40 -9.14 -15.00
CA VAL A 366 29.34 -9.05 -16.45
C VAL A 366 30.74 -9.23 -16.96
N ARG A 367 30.92 -10.18 -17.88
CA ARG A 367 32.14 -10.38 -18.65
C ARG A 367 31.84 -9.96 -20.08
N ASP A 368 32.50 -8.89 -20.53
CA ASP A 368 32.41 -8.38 -21.89
C ASP A 368 33.71 -8.69 -22.63
N GLU A 369 33.70 -9.80 -23.36
CA GLU A 369 34.85 -10.28 -24.15
C GLU A 369 35.27 -9.27 -25.22
N ARG A 370 34.32 -8.49 -25.76
CA ARG A 370 34.61 -7.48 -26.80
C ARG A 370 35.42 -6.32 -26.26
N LEU A 371 35.21 -5.99 -24.99
CA LEU A 371 35.95 -4.96 -24.28
C LEU A 371 37.17 -5.52 -23.54
N GLY A 372 37.29 -6.85 -23.42
CA GLY A 372 38.31 -7.49 -22.58
C GLY A 372 38.14 -7.18 -21.09
N LEU A 373 36.91 -7.00 -20.61
CA LEU A 373 36.62 -6.54 -19.24
C LEU A 373 35.66 -7.44 -18.48
N ALA A 374 35.87 -7.52 -17.16
CA ALA A 374 34.88 -8.00 -16.19
C ALA A 374 34.54 -6.89 -15.19
N PHE A 375 33.26 -6.75 -14.85
CA PHE A 375 32.78 -5.79 -13.84
C PHE A 375 31.46 -6.24 -13.22
N GLU A 376 31.14 -5.73 -12.03
CA GLU A 376 29.88 -5.97 -11.34
C GLU A 376 28.86 -4.87 -11.65
N ILE A 377 27.63 -5.22 -12.02
CA ILE A 377 26.49 -4.28 -12.14
C ILE A 377 25.30 -4.74 -11.31
N PRO A 378 24.41 -3.84 -10.86
CA PRO A 378 23.16 -4.26 -10.25
C PRO A 378 22.33 -5.12 -11.22
N ARG A 379 21.65 -6.14 -10.71
CA ARG A 379 21.00 -7.17 -11.55
C ARG A 379 19.98 -6.62 -12.55
N GLY A 380 19.23 -5.60 -12.15
CA GLY A 380 18.19 -4.97 -12.98
C GLY A 380 18.74 -4.06 -14.09
N TRP A 381 20.05 -3.79 -14.12
CA TRP A 381 20.62 -2.91 -15.12
C TRP A 381 20.74 -3.60 -16.47
N GLN A 382 20.33 -2.88 -17.51
CA GLN A 382 20.16 -3.37 -18.87
C GLN A 382 21.29 -2.86 -19.78
N LEU A 383 21.74 -3.72 -20.69
CA LEU A 383 22.68 -3.35 -21.75
C LEU A 383 21.90 -2.61 -22.84
N GLN A 384 22.29 -1.36 -23.12
CA GLN A 384 21.66 -0.54 -24.17
C GLN A 384 22.40 -0.67 -25.50
N ARG A 385 23.74 -0.62 -25.43
CA ARG A 385 24.67 -0.83 -26.56
C ARG A 385 26.02 -1.28 -25.98
N PRO A 386 26.96 -1.82 -26.77
CA PRO A 386 28.23 -2.32 -26.25
C PRO A 386 28.90 -1.33 -25.28
N GLY A 387 29.21 -1.80 -24.08
CA GLY A 387 29.79 -1.00 -23.00
C GLY A 387 28.87 -0.01 -22.29
N VAL A 388 27.59 0.15 -22.68
CA VAL A 388 26.66 1.13 -22.09
C VAL A 388 25.48 0.46 -21.40
N TYR A 389 25.30 0.77 -20.13
CA TYR A 389 24.26 0.20 -19.27
C TYR A 389 23.47 1.30 -18.57
N ASP A 390 22.19 1.04 -18.29
CA ASP A 390 21.37 1.89 -17.43
C ASP A 390 20.46 1.09 -16.51
N ASN A 391 19.84 1.79 -15.56
CA ASN A 391 18.89 1.23 -14.61
C ASN A 391 17.47 1.03 -15.18
N ALA A 392 17.28 1.09 -16.51
CA ALA A 392 16.00 0.96 -17.20
C ALA A 392 14.89 1.94 -16.78
N LEU A 393 15.27 3.02 -16.09
CA LEU A 393 14.32 4.07 -15.70
C LEU A 393 14.26 5.18 -16.77
N PRO A 394 13.18 5.98 -16.81
CA PRO A 394 13.11 7.11 -17.72
C PRO A 394 14.07 8.24 -17.29
N LEU A 395 14.41 9.10 -18.26
CA LEU A 395 15.57 10.00 -18.20
C LEU A 395 15.72 10.80 -16.89
N HIS A 396 14.62 11.35 -16.37
CA HIS A 396 14.60 12.18 -15.15
C HIS A 396 15.08 11.46 -13.88
N ILE A 397 15.08 10.11 -13.87
CA ILE A 397 15.53 9.27 -12.75
C ILE A 397 16.54 8.21 -13.22
N ARG A 398 17.08 8.33 -14.45
CA ARG A 398 17.96 7.34 -15.07
C ARG A 398 19.40 7.52 -14.58
N ALA A 399 19.98 6.47 -14.04
CA ALA A 399 21.41 6.35 -13.87
C ALA A 399 21.97 5.43 -14.97
N SER A 400 23.11 5.81 -15.55
CA SER A 400 23.78 5.03 -16.59
C SER A 400 25.29 5.10 -16.46
N PHE A 401 25.98 4.16 -17.10
CA PHE A 401 27.42 4.25 -17.32
C PHE A 401 27.80 3.70 -18.68
N ALA A 402 28.95 4.16 -19.17
CA ALA A 402 29.66 3.67 -20.34
C ALA A 402 31.07 3.25 -19.91
N VAL A 403 31.51 2.08 -20.35
CA VAL A 403 32.87 1.57 -20.15
C VAL A 403 33.48 1.21 -21.50
N ALA A 404 34.75 1.57 -21.69
CA ALA A 404 35.50 1.24 -22.91
C ALA A 404 37.01 1.16 -22.64
N VAL A 405 37.70 0.39 -23.47
CA VAL A 405 39.16 0.22 -23.46
C VAL A 405 39.73 0.63 -24.82
N ARG A 406 40.83 1.38 -24.82
CA ARG A 406 41.62 1.69 -26.02
C ARG A 406 43.02 1.10 -25.85
N ALA A 407 43.38 0.16 -26.71
CA ALA A 407 44.71 -0.47 -26.73
C ALA A 407 45.67 0.27 -27.67
N GLY A 408 46.98 0.00 -27.55
CA GLY A 408 48.01 0.58 -28.43
C GLY A 408 48.26 2.08 -28.21
N VAL A 409 47.87 2.62 -27.05
CA VAL A 409 48.16 4.01 -26.69
C VAL A 409 49.60 4.07 -26.18
N SER A 410 50.47 4.81 -26.87
CA SER A 410 51.84 5.01 -26.45
C SER A 410 51.87 5.99 -25.26
N ASP A 411 52.37 5.52 -24.12
CA ASP A 411 52.46 6.28 -22.84
C ASP A 411 51.13 6.95 -22.43
N PRO A 412 50.10 6.15 -22.09
CA PRO A 412 48.78 6.68 -21.79
C PRO A 412 48.79 7.52 -20.50
N ASP A 413 48.59 8.85 -20.62
CA ASP A 413 48.35 9.75 -19.49
C ASP A 413 46.83 9.90 -19.22
N PRO A 414 46.32 9.39 -18.08
CA PRO A 414 44.91 9.58 -17.70
C PRO A 414 44.49 11.04 -17.52
N PHE A 415 45.39 11.93 -17.07
CA PHE A 415 45.08 13.35 -16.86
C PHE A 415 44.89 14.08 -18.18
N GLU A 416 45.78 13.82 -19.16
CA GLU A 416 45.62 14.30 -20.52
C GLU A 416 44.38 13.70 -21.18
N ALA A 417 44.14 12.40 -21.04
CA ALA A 417 42.96 11.74 -21.61
C ALA A 417 41.63 12.34 -21.12
N VAL A 418 41.50 12.59 -19.81
CA VAL A 418 40.32 13.27 -19.24
C VAL A 418 40.18 14.68 -19.80
N ARG A 419 41.29 15.43 -19.90
CA ARG A 419 41.29 16.79 -20.44
C ARG A 419 40.84 16.81 -21.89
N ALA A 420 41.49 16.02 -22.76
CA ALA A 420 41.19 15.91 -24.17
C ALA A 420 39.73 15.49 -24.40
N TRP A 421 39.25 14.44 -23.72
CA TRP A 421 37.84 14.02 -23.81
C TRP A 421 36.87 15.16 -23.45
N SER A 422 37.17 15.91 -22.39
CA SER A 422 36.30 16.99 -21.92
C SER A 422 36.37 18.27 -22.78
N GLU A 423 37.48 18.52 -23.47
CA GLU A 423 37.69 19.71 -24.29
C GLU A 423 37.33 19.52 -25.75
N GLU A 424 37.45 18.29 -26.29
CA GLU A 424 37.20 17.99 -27.69
C GLU A 424 35.83 17.33 -27.87
N GLU A 425 35.67 16.12 -27.31
CA GLU A 425 34.48 15.29 -27.56
C GLU A 425 33.23 15.85 -26.87
N LEU A 426 33.35 16.26 -25.59
CA LEU A 426 32.24 16.87 -24.88
C LEU A 426 31.89 18.26 -25.43
N SER A 427 32.88 19.07 -25.82
CA SER A 427 32.64 20.38 -26.44
C SER A 427 31.95 20.25 -27.79
N ARG A 428 32.29 19.23 -28.58
CA ARG A 428 31.61 18.91 -29.84
C ARG A 428 30.13 18.60 -29.60
N GLN A 429 29.82 17.75 -28.64
CA GLN A 429 28.43 17.41 -28.29
C GLN A 429 27.63 18.63 -27.78
N LEU A 430 28.27 19.52 -27.00
CA LEU A 430 27.68 20.80 -26.60
C LEU A 430 27.42 21.72 -27.79
N ALA A 431 28.34 21.78 -28.76
CA ALA A 431 28.22 22.61 -29.96
C ALA A 431 27.15 22.10 -30.94
N GLU A 432 26.96 20.78 -31.01
CA GLU A 432 25.89 20.12 -31.78
C GLU A 432 24.50 20.27 -31.11
N GLY A 433 24.42 20.90 -29.94
CA GLY A 433 23.17 21.14 -29.22
C GLY A 433 22.58 19.90 -28.55
N THR A 434 23.33 18.79 -28.48
CA THR A 434 22.88 17.54 -27.84
C THR A 434 22.91 17.61 -26.32
N LEU A 435 23.72 18.53 -25.78
CA LEU A 435 23.89 18.78 -24.36
C LEU A 435 23.85 20.29 -24.12
N GLU A 436 23.25 20.72 -23.01
CA GLU A 436 23.29 22.12 -22.58
C GLU A 436 24.30 22.30 -21.44
N ARG A 437 25.17 23.30 -21.59
CA ARG A 437 26.32 23.59 -20.71
C ARG A 437 25.91 23.76 -19.25
N ARG A 438 26.70 23.19 -18.32
CA ARG A 438 26.95 23.75 -16.99
C ARG A 438 28.24 23.20 -16.35
N VAL A 439 28.62 23.84 -15.26
CA VAL A 439 29.89 23.84 -14.50
C VAL A 439 30.84 22.65 -14.73
N PHE A 440 32.08 22.97 -15.09
CA PHE A 440 33.18 22.01 -15.15
C PHE A 440 33.91 21.92 -13.80
N GLY A 441 33.93 20.73 -13.20
CA GLY A 441 34.78 20.45 -12.05
C GLY A 441 36.25 20.39 -12.42
N ALA A 442 37.11 20.57 -11.42
CA ALA A 442 38.54 20.35 -11.54
C ALA A 442 38.85 18.86 -11.77
N ILE A 443 39.92 18.59 -12.51
CA ILE A 443 40.44 17.23 -12.67
C ILE A 443 41.05 16.79 -11.34
N ARG A 444 40.71 15.58 -10.89
CA ARG A 444 41.17 15.01 -9.60
C ARG A 444 41.70 13.59 -9.81
N PRO A 445 42.68 13.14 -9.00
CA PRO A 445 43.08 11.74 -8.97
C PRO A 445 41.89 10.82 -8.70
N ALA A 446 41.83 9.67 -9.37
CA ALA A 446 40.77 8.67 -9.25
C ALA A 446 41.29 7.27 -9.58
N LYS A 447 40.42 6.26 -9.44
CA LYS A 447 40.76 4.86 -9.74
C LYS A 447 39.66 4.14 -10.50
N ILE A 448 40.05 3.20 -11.35
CA ILE A 448 39.18 2.20 -11.97
C ILE A 448 39.79 0.83 -11.65
N GLY A 449 39.08 -0.06 -10.96
CA GLY A 449 39.62 -1.41 -10.74
C GLY A 449 40.94 -1.49 -9.98
N GLY A 450 41.28 -0.47 -9.18
CA GLY A 450 42.61 -0.32 -8.56
C GLY A 450 43.68 0.34 -9.44
N MET A 451 43.43 0.54 -10.74
CA MET A 451 44.30 1.29 -11.66
C MET A 451 44.24 2.78 -11.33
N GLU A 452 45.39 3.43 -11.20
CA GLU A 452 45.49 4.87 -10.94
C GLU A 452 45.09 5.66 -12.19
N GLY A 453 44.45 6.81 -11.97
CA GLY A 453 43.89 7.58 -13.04
C GLY A 453 43.44 8.97 -12.63
N ALA A 454 42.64 9.58 -13.50
CA ALA A 454 42.09 10.91 -13.30
C ALA A 454 40.58 10.90 -13.54
N SER A 455 39.89 11.81 -12.87
CA SER A 455 38.45 12.02 -13.03
C SER A 455 38.11 13.48 -13.22
N ARG A 456 36.99 13.72 -13.91
CA ARG A 456 36.35 15.03 -13.99
C ARG A 456 34.85 14.86 -13.82
N ARG A 457 34.30 15.62 -12.86
CA ARG A 457 32.85 15.68 -12.60
C ARG A 457 32.29 16.97 -13.18
N LEU A 458 31.12 16.85 -13.80
CA LEU A 458 30.46 17.86 -14.62
C LEU A 458 28.99 17.90 -14.25
N GLU A 459 28.40 19.09 -14.24
CA GLU A 459 26.94 19.25 -14.11
C GLU A 459 26.40 19.78 -15.43
N LEU A 460 25.54 19.03 -16.09
CA LEU A 460 25.05 19.32 -17.44
C LEU A 460 23.52 19.27 -17.45
N LEU A 461 22.92 19.79 -18.51
CA LEU A 461 21.50 19.60 -18.82
C LEU A 461 21.40 18.60 -19.98
N VAL A 462 20.82 17.44 -19.73
CA VAL A 462 20.58 16.38 -20.73
C VAL A 462 19.09 16.39 -21.04
N GLU A 463 18.70 16.85 -22.23
CA GLU A 463 17.30 17.02 -22.64
C GLU A 463 16.45 17.77 -21.57
N GLY A 464 17.03 18.81 -20.97
CA GLY A 464 16.40 19.61 -19.92
C GLY A 464 16.45 19.02 -18.50
N VAL A 465 17.06 17.84 -18.31
CA VAL A 465 17.23 17.21 -16.99
C VAL A 465 18.60 17.58 -16.39
N PRO A 466 18.66 18.22 -15.21
CA PRO A 466 19.91 18.44 -14.48
C PRO A 466 20.60 17.12 -14.14
N THR A 467 21.77 16.90 -14.73
CA THR A 467 22.49 15.63 -14.71
C THR A 467 23.92 15.84 -14.28
N VAL A 468 24.40 15.00 -13.35
CA VAL A 468 25.82 14.89 -13.01
C VAL A 468 26.43 13.85 -13.93
N LEU A 469 27.48 14.26 -14.65
CA LEU A 469 28.33 13.37 -15.42
C LEU A 469 29.68 13.24 -14.71
N THR A 470 30.17 12.02 -14.53
CA THR A 470 31.50 11.74 -14.00
C THR A 470 32.27 10.89 -15.00
N ALA A 471 33.33 11.46 -15.56
CA ALA A 471 34.27 10.75 -16.41
C ALA A 471 35.50 10.36 -15.60
N VAL A 472 35.88 9.09 -15.66
CA VAL A 472 37.09 8.56 -15.05
C VAL A 472 37.90 7.86 -16.14
N PHE A 473 39.19 8.16 -16.22
CA PHE A 473 40.13 7.44 -17.06
C PHE A 473 41.24 6.86 -16.20
N ALA A 474 41.70 5.68 -16.54
CA ALA A 474 42.83 5.03 -15.89
C ALA A 474 43.67 4.33 -16.95
N ALA A 475 44.96 4.18 -16.68
CA ALA A 475 45.90 3.57 -17.60
C ALA A 475 46.54 2.34 -16.95
N ARG A 476 46.81 1.33 -17.77
CA ARG A 476 47.63 0.17 -17.41
C ARG A 476 48.29 -0.34 -18.67
N ASP A 477 49.61 -0.47 -18.64
CA ASP A 477 50.42 -0.85 -19.81
C ASP A 477 50.13 0.09 -21.01
N ASP A 478 49.84 -0.44 -22.19
CA ASP A 478 49.46 0.32 -23.40
C ASP A 478 47.94 0.51 -23.54
N HIS A 479 47.17 0.23 -22.47
CA HIS A 479 45.72 0.29 -22.47
C HIS A 479 45.20 1.48 -21.65
N LEU A 480 44.29 2.24 -22.26
CA LEU A 480 43.55 3.33 -21.63
C LEU A 480 42.10 2.91 -21.39
N TYR A 481 41.71 2.86 -20.13
CA TYR A 481 40.38 2.51 -19.66
C TYR A 481 39.57 3.78 -19.41
N SER A 482 38.30 3.76 -19.80
CA SER A 482 37.36 4.86 -19.56
C SER A 482 36.09 4.35 -18.91
N PHE A 483 35.61 5.09 -17.91
CA PHE A 483 34.33 4.89 -17.24
C PHE A 483 33.61 6.24 -17.14
N ILE A 484 32.54 6.39 -17.92
CA ILE A 484 31.74 7.62 -17.97
C ILE A 484 30.37 7.30 -17.42
N SER A 485 30.00 7.90 -16.31
CA SER A 485 28.71 7.68 -15.66
C SER A 485 27.86 8.94 -15.65
N THR A 486 26.54 8.75 -15.72
CA THR A 486 25.57 9.84 -15.60
C THR A 486 24.48 9.48 -14.61
N ARG A 487 23.97 10.50 -13.91
CA ARG A 487 22.79 10.38 -13.04
C ARG A 487 22.14 11.75 -12.81
N PRO A 488 20.87 11.82 -12.40
CA PRO A 488 20.23 13.09 -12.08
C PRO A 488 20.86 13.73 -10.84
N VAL A 489 20.85 15.06 -10.78
CA VAL A 489 21.35 15.83 -9.63
C VAL A 489 20.59 15.43 -8.35
N ASP A 490 19.29 15.17 -8.46
CA ASP A 490 18.40 14.85 -7.33
C ASP A 490 18.57 13.42 -6.77
N LEU A 491 19.41 12.60 -7.40
CA LEU A 491 19.69 11.22 -6.96
C LEU A 491 21.18 10.99 -6.64
N PRO A 492 21.78 11.73 -5.69
CA PRO A 492 23.20 11.59 -5.35
C PRO A 492 23.56 10.22 -4.79
N ALA A 493 22.59 9.45 -4.28
CA ALA A 493 22.81 8.11 -3.78
C ALA A 493 23.35 7.13 -4.86
N TYR A 494 23.10 7.40 -6.14
CA TYR A 494 23.66 6.62 -7.24
C TYR A 494 25.19 6.77 -7.38
N ASP A 495 25.82 7.82 -6.82
CA ASP A 495 27.29 7.95 -6.80
C ASP A 495 27.92 6.69 -6.20
N ARG A 496 27.40 6.18 -5.08
CA ARG A 496 27.94 4.97 -4.42
C ARG A 496 27.81 3.71 -5.27
N VAL A 497 26.73 3.60 -6.05
CA VAL A 497 26.50 2.46 -6.95
C VAL A 497 27.49 2.52 -8.10
N LEU A 498 27.63 3.69 -8.72
CA LEU A 498 28.54 3.92 -9.85
C LEU A 498 30.01 3.78 -9.43
N GLU A 499 30.40 4.28 -8.25
CA GLU A 499 31.73 4.10 -7.68
C GLU A 499 32.05 2.62 -7.44
N ARG A 500 31.07 1.83 -6.95
CA ARG A 500 31.24 0.38 -6.79
C ARG A 500 31.42 -0.33 -8.13
N ILE A 501 30.65 0.05 -9.15
CA ILE A 501 30.82 -0.49 -10.51
C ILE A 501 32.25 -0.19 -10.99
N ALA A 502 32.67 1.07 -10.92
CA ALA A 502 34.01 1.50 -11.33
C ALA A 502 35.14 0.77 -10.58
N ALA A 503 34.96 0.53 -9.28
CA ALA A 503 35.92 -0.21 -8.46
C ALA A 503 36.01 -1.71 -8.80
N SER A 504 34.96 -2.29 -9.41
CA SER A 504 34.90 -3.71 -9.77
C SER A 504 35.47 -4.05 -11.15
N ILE A 505 35.71 -3.02 -11.98
CA ILE A 505 36.24 -3.19 -13.35
C ILE A 505 37.62 -3.84 -13.28
N ARG A 506 37.85 -4.85 -14.10
CA ARG A 506 39.16 -5.48 -14.27
C ARG A 506 39.32 -6.06 -15.67
N PRO A 507 40.55 -6.18 -16.19
CA PRO A 507 40.81 -6.93 -17.41
C PRO A 507 40.37 -8.39 -17.27
N LEU A 508 39.95 -9.02 -18.36
CA LEU A 508 39.80 -10.47 -18.42
C LEU A 508 41.19 -11.11 -18.48
N ASP A 509 41.41 -12.16 -17.70
CA ASP A 509 42.69 -12.89 -17.62
C ASP A 509 42.98 -13.77 -18.87
N GLU A 510 42.15 -13.69 -19.91
CA GLU A 510 42.33 -14.36 -21.20
C GLU A 510 42.51 -13.32 -22.30
N GLU A 511 43.53 -13.50 -23.16
CA GLU A 511 43.85 -12.60 -24.27
C GLU A 511 42.58 -12.23 -25.07
N PRO A 512 42.34 -10.94 -25.36
CA PRO A 512 41.17 -10.52 -26.13
C PRO A 512 41.21 -11.19 -27.51
N ALA A 513 40.15 -11.94 -27.83
CA ALA A 513 39.93 -12.44 -29.18
C ALA A 513 39.72 -11.25 -30.13
N GLU A 514 40.79 -10.95 -30.87
CA GLU A 514 40.87 -9.99 -31.98
C GLU A 514 40.46 -8.54 -31.65
N ALA A 515 41.47 -7.70 -31.43
CA ALA A 515 41.36 -6.25 -31.49
C ALA A 515 40.70 -5.81 -32.81
N ILE A 516 39.66 -4.97 -32.73
CA ILE A 516 39.05 -4.32 -33.89
C ILE A 516 40.11 -3.42 -34.54
N PRO A 517 40.48 -3.64 -35.82
CA PRO A 517 41.48 -2.82 -36.47
C PRO A 517 40.98 -1.38 -36.63
N SER A 518 41.86 -0.43 -36.31
CA SER A 518 41.65 0.99 -36.55
C SER A 518 41.42 1.23 -38.05
N ARG A 519 40.26 1.79 -38.42
CA ARG A 519 40.07 2.36 -39.75
C ARG A 519 41.00 3.57 -39.92
N GLY A 520 42.14 3.34 -40.55
CA GLY A 520 43.04 4.35 -41.08
C GLY A 520 43.33 4.05 -42.55
N ASP A 521 42.87 4.96 -43.40
CA ASP A 521 43.29 5.25 -44.78
C ASP A 521 43.17 4.15 -45.87
N GLY A 522 42.71 4.57 -47.05
CA GLY A 522 42.49 3.67 -48.20
C GLY A 522 41.65 4.29 -49.30
N SER A 523 42.16 5.35 -49.91
CA SER A 523 41.78 5.78 -51.26
C SER A 523 41.75 4.62 -52.28
N ARG A 524 40.75 4.65 -53.19
CA ARG A 524 40.72 4.06 -54.54
C ARG A 524 41.04 2.56 -54.70
N GLU A 525 40.04 1.78 -55.11
CA GLU A 525 40.00 1.13 -56.43
C GLU A 525 38.64 0.44 -56.71
N ARG A 526 38.02 0.85 -57.83
CA ARG A 526 36.89 0.31 -58.62
C ARG A 526 35.52 0.11 -58.00
#